data_AF-A0A1V3G7W3-F1
#
_entry.id   AF-A0A1V3G7W3-F1
#
_cell.length_a   1.000
_cell.length_b   1.000
_cell.length_c   1.000
_cell.angle_alpha   90.00
_cell.angle_beta   90.00
_cell.angle_gamma   90.00
#
_symmetry.space_group_name_H-M   'P 1'
#
loop_
_entity.id
_entity.type
_entity.pdbx_description
1 polymer ?
#
loop_
_entity_poly.entity_id
_entity_poly.type
_entity_poly.pdbx_seq_one_letter_code
_entity_poly.pdbx_strand_id
1 'polypeptide(L)'
;MISKEVIINNFEKDLDKLFAEIERYHTELTECKLILVKREIELEHLKKELKFEKEKNKTLSSKKVEKQNLNVELKDKKSSEDLQADELTLQSMVEDPQFVLKQNDITIVQVLEFIGETLESRNKDYSNECYYLALKLLNSLYYSSVKNQVEEFFRYKHSSFEGNVYERFSLPLILELLKSYLLYGKRNELLDIYLDTINDFDYFSSEKINSLIFSKFLWYGVYLENEKEFINCCKDTTVFLNEDRAEVVLYPLVLEMMQNKDVSKDYKIKIENLLNEITDLDSSEKEIIFNFIKKKLLINLPLKMHDKEMVNSKISTKNTPMFNTVHFLEDTNENNGFREKEILFAIYHNLNKSSSPKNYFVIKAFIKPNDQKAYVNREQVLQIIKLRKGGWANVEGYPLSTIINKKQVNIMNSKLKINNDLFKWPTTEIIQNNNLESTNSNDFLNTTSELAKLGYRITGLNREKRWNVLQTAVPKLGLKRVANIIAYNVRLRKKQKNGAIKNSYSIGEWEYDLGRLKSKYYKNEFVWPKLD
;
A
#
# COMPACT_ATOMS: atom_id res chain seq x y z
N MET A 1 -0.29 10.90 76.23
CA MET A 1 -0.08 9.44 76.14
C MET A 1 -1.03 8.89 75.08
N ILE A 2 -0.52 8.34 73.99
CA ILE A 2 -1.36 7.61 73.01
C ILE A 2 -1.79 6.32 73.71
N SER A 3 -3.10 6.02 73.77
CA SER A 3 -3.56 4.81 74.44
C SER A 3 -3.07 3.57 73.70
N LYS A 4 -2.76 2.49 74.42
CA LYS A 4 -2.31 1.23 73.83
C LYS A 4 -3.28 0.70 72.75
N GLU A 5 -4.59 0.96 72.92
CA GLU A 5 -5.62 0.60 71.94
C GLU A 5 -5.42 1.28 70.58
N VAL A 6 -5.01 2.54 70.54
CA VAL A 6 -4.78 3.25 69.26
C VAL A 6 -3.59 2.66 68.51
N ILE A 7 -2.56 2.20 69.22
CA ILE A 7 -1.39 1.55 68.61
C ILE A 7 -1.77 0.16 68.07
N ILE A 8 -2.55 -0.61 68.83
CA ILE A 8 -3.03 -1.93 68.41
C ILE A 8 -3.93 -1.80 67.16
N ASN A 9 -4.89 -0.88 67.16
CA ASN A 9 -5.80 -0.68 66.03
C ASN A 9 -5.07 -0.23 64.75
N ASN A 10 -4.03 0.61 64.88
CA ASN A 10 -3.22 1.00 63.72
C ASN A 10 -2.39 -0.18 63.19
N PHE A 11 -1.86 -1.02 64.09
CA PHE A 11 -1.10 -2.20 63.70
C PHE A 11 -1.98 -3.26 63.01
N GLU A 12 -3.20 -3.49 63.50
CA GLU A 12 -4.18 -4.36 62.85
C GLU A 12 -4.54 -3.86 61.44
N LYS A 13 -4.74 -2.55 61.27
CA LYS A 13 -5.04 -1.95 59.97
C LYS A 13 -3.87 -2.06 58.98
N ASP A 14 -2.63 -1.94 59.45
CA ASP A 14 -1.44 -2.13 58.62
C ASP A 14 -1.25 -3.59 58.22
N LEU A 15 -1.60 -4.54 59.11
CA LEU A 15 -1.61 -5.97 58.80
C LEU A 15 -2.68 -6.34 57.76
N ASP A 16 -3.90 -5.83 57.89
CA ASP A 16 -4.98 -6.07 56.92
C ASP A 16 -4.59 -5.55 55.53
N LYS A 17 -3.92 -4.38 55.47
CA LYS A 17 -3.41 -3.83 54.22
C LYS A 17 -2.32 -4.70 53.61
N LEU A 18 -1.42 -5.25 54.43
CA LEU A 18 -0.37 -6.18 53.97
C LEU A 18 -0.98 -7.48 53.44
N PHE A 19 -1.98 -8.06 54.11
CA PHE A 19 -2.67 -9.27 53.65
C PHE A 19 -3.38 -9.04 52.31
N ALA A 20 -4.10 -7.92 52.16
CA ALA A 20 -4.74 -7.57 50.88
C ALA A 20 -3.72 -7.42 49.73
N GLU A 21 -2.53 -6.91 50.02
CA GLU A 21 -1.47 -6.78 49.02
C GLU A 21 -0.84 -8.14 48.66
N ILE A 22 -0.68 -9.05 49.63
CA ILE A 22 -0.25 -10.44 49.38
C ILE A 22 -1.27 -11.19 48.52
N GLU A 23 -2.57 -11.06 48.79
CA GLU A 23 -3.63 -11.68 47.99
C GLU A 23 -3.66 -11.14 46.55
N ARG A 24 -3.43 -9.83 46.37
CA ARG A 24 -3.28 -9.23 45.03
C ARG A 24 -2.13 -9.86 44.28
N TYR A 25 -0.95 -9.96 44.90
CA TYR A 25 0.22 -10.58 44.26
C TYR A 25 0.02 -12.07 43.96
N HIS A 26 -0.67 -12.81 44.84
CA HIS A 26 -1.00 -14.21 44.58
C HIS A 26 -1.94 -14.36 43.37
N THR A 27 -2.92 -13.46 43.23
CA THR A 27 -3.83 -13.43 42.08
C THR A 27 -3.07 -13.13 40.78
N GLU A 28 -2.23 -12.08 40.77
CA GLU A 28 -1.39 -11.72 39.61
C GLU A 28 -0.44 -12.86 39.21
N LEU A 29 0.16 -13.55 40.19
CA LEU A 29 1.03 -14.70 39.94
C LEU A 29 0.25 -15.88 39.32
N THR A 30 -1.00 -16.08 39.75
CA THR A 30 -1.87 -17.14 39.23
C THR A 30 -2.27 -16.86 37.79
N GLU A 31 -2.62 -15.62 37.45
CA GLU A 31 -2.89 -15.20 36.07
C GLU A 31 -1.66 -15.37 35.17
N CYS A 32 -0.46 -15.01 35.65
CA CYS A 32 0.79 -15.20 34.91
C CYS A 32 1.06 -16.68 34.61
N LYS A 33 0.81 -17.58 35.57
CA LYS A 33 0.92 -19.04 35.36
C LYS A 33 -0.06 -19.53 34.30
N LEU A 34 -1.28 -19.01 34.30
CA LEU A 34 -2.32 -19.38 33.33
C LEU A 34 -1.97 -18.94 31.91
N ILE A 35 -1.38 -17.74 31.76
CA ILE A 35 -0.85 -17.22 30.49
C ILE A 35 0.31 -18.09 29.98
N LEU A 36 1.21 -18.52 30.87
CA LEU A 36 2.33 -19.40 30.50
C LEU A 36 1.85 -20.75 29.98
N VAL A 37 0.91 -21.40 30.68
CA VAL A 37 0.32 -22.67 30.22
C VAL A 37 -0.35 -22.51 28.86
N LYS A 38 -1.08 -21.40 28.63
CA LYS A 38 -1.71 -21.14 27.32
C LYS A 38 -0.66 -21.02 26.21
N ARG A 39 0.46 -20.33 26.46
CA ARG A 39 1.55 -20.20 25.49
C ARG A 39 2.28 -21.51 25.23
N GLU A 40 2.43 -22.39 26.22
CA GLU A 40 3.00 -23.71 26.04
C GLU A 40 2.13 -24.58 25.12
N ILE A 41 0.81 -24.52 25.27
CA ILE A 41 -0.14 -25.21 24.39
C ILE A 41 -0.05 -24.68 22.96
N GLU A 42 0.00 -23.36 22.77
CA GLU A 42 0.18 -22.73 21.45
C GLU A 42 1.51 -23.15 20.79
N LEU A 43 2.60 -23.21 21.57
CA LEU A 43 3.91 -23.65 21.08
C LEU A 43 3.88 -25.12 20.61
N GLU A 44 3.23 -26.01 21.35
CA GLU A 44 3.10 -27.42 20.97
C GLU A 44 2.22 -27.60 19.71
N HIS A 45 1.19 -26.77 19.54
CA HIS A 45 0.41 -26.74 18.30
C HIS A 45 1.27 -26.35 17.09
N LEU A 46 2.02 -25.25 17.21
CA LEU A 46 2.92 -24.76 16.15
C LEU A 46 4.01 -25.79 15.79
N LYS A 47 4.55 -26.52 16.79
CA LYS A 47 5.51 -27.61 16.53
C LYS A 47 4.90 -28.74 15.71
N LYS A 48 3.63 -29.11 15.97
CA LYS A 48 2.92 -30.13 15.20
C LYS A 48 2.67 -29.68 13.75
N GLU A 49 2.25 -28.43 13.54
CA GLU A 49 2.08 -27.85 12.21
C GLU A 49 3.40 -27.83 11.42
N LEU A 50 4.49 -27.39 12.07
CA LEU A 50 5.81 -27.36 11.45
C LEU A 50 6.28 -28.77 11.06
N LYS A 51 5.98 -29.79 11.88
CA LYS A 51 6.30 -31.20 11.57
C LYS A 51 5.49 -31.69 10.37
N PHE A 52 4.19 -31.39 10.33
CA PHE A 52 3.32 -31.72 9.20
C PHE A 52 3.80 -31.07 7.90
N GLU A 53 4.14 -29.78 7.93
CA GLU A 53 4.70 -29.08 6.77
C GLU A 53 6.05 -29.66 6.32
N LYS A 54 6.92 -30.07 7.24
CA LYS A 54 8.18 -30.76 6.89
C LYS A 54 7.92 -32.11 6.21
N GLU A 55 6.96 -32.89 6.68
CA GLU A 55 6.60 -34.19 6.09
C GLU A 55 5.92 -34.01 4.72
N LYS A 56 5.04 -33.03 4.57
CA LYS A 56 4.43 -32.62 3.30
C LYS A 56 5.48 -32.20 2.30
N ASN A 57 6.42 -31.34 2.69
CA ASN A 57 7.52 -30.89 1.83
C ASN A 57 8.50 -32.02 1.46
N LYS A 58 8.75 -32.98 2.35
CA LYS A 58 9.57 -34.17 2.04
C LYS A 58 8.90 -35.05 0.97
N THR A 59 7.57 -35.20 1.05
CA THR A 59 6.76 -35.95 0.09
C THR A 59 6.62 -35.23 -1.26
N LEU A 60 6.56 -33.90 -1.24
CA LEU A 60 6.59 -33.06 -2.44
C LEU A 60 7.96 -33.04 -3.11
N SER A 61 9.05 -32.99 -2.32
CA SER A 61 10.42 -33.01 -2.83
C SER A 61 10.78 -34.31 -3.53
N SER A 62 10.33 -35.47 -3.04
CA SER A 62 10.58 -36.76 -3.70
C SER A 62 9.81 -36.88 -5.02
N LYS A 63 8.60 -36.30 -5.11
CA LYS A 63 7.82 -36.25 -6.36
C LYS A 63 8.28 -35.16 -7.34
N LYS A 64 8.95 -34.08 -6.87
CA LYS A 64 9.43 -32.97 -7.71
C LYS A 64 10.69 -33.33 -8.50
N VAL A 65 11.65 -34.05 -7.89
CA VAL A 65 12.96 -34.31 -8.52
C VAL A 65 12.87 -35.26 -9.71
N GLU A 66 11.95 -36.23 -9.72
CA GLU A 66 11.70 -37.11 -10.88
C GLU A 66 10.87 -36.44 -12.00
N LYS A 67 10.02 -35.44 -11.67
CA LYS A 67 9.12 -34.76 -12.62
C LYS A 67 9.67 -33.44 -13.18
N GLN A 68 10.66 -32.82 -12.54
CA GLN A 68 11.19 -31.49 -12.93
C GLN A 68 12.19 -31.53 -14.08
N ASN A 69 12.93 -32.62 -14.29
CA ASN A 69 13.92 -32.67 -15.38
C ASN A 69 13.32 -33.06 -16.75
N LEU A 70 12.07 -33.54 -16.80
CA LEU A 70 11.35 -33.79 -18.06
C LEU A 70 10.30 -32.70 -18.42
N ASN A 71 9.81 -31.90 -17.46
CA ASN A 71 8.69 -30.97 -17.72
C ASN A 71 9.08 -29.52 -18.07
N VAL A 72 10.31 -29.07 -17.78
CA VAL A 72 10.68 -27.66 -18.00
C VAL A 72 10.87 -27.33 -19.48
N GLU A 73 11.28 -28.28 -20.31
CA GLU A 73 11.33 -28.07 -21.79
C GLU A 73 10.01 -28.41 -22.50
N LEU A 74 9.11 -29.20 -21.89
CA LEU A 74 7.83 -29.58 -22.48
C LEU A 74 6.64 -28.67 -22.09
N LYS A 75 6.74 -27.91 -20.99
CA LYS A 75 5.68 -26.94 -20.59
C LYS A 75 5.67 -25.64 -21.39
N ASP A 76 6.76 -25.29 -22.06
CA ASP A 76 6.89 -23.97 -22.71
C ASP A 76 6.35 -23.91 -24.14
N LYS A 77 5.72 -24.99 -24.63
CA LYS A 77 5.01 -25.00 -25.91
C LYS A 77 3.59 -25.54 -25.75
N LYS A 78 2.70 -24.71 -25.19
CA LYS A 78 1.28 -24.84 -25.48
C LYS A 78 1.07 -24.67 -26.99
N SER A 79 0.25 -25.51 -27.59
CA SER A 79 -0.12 -25.32 -28.99
C SER A 79 -0.93 -24.03 -29.14
N SER A 80 -0.98 -23.48 -30.35
CA SER A 80 -1.87 -22.34 -30.63
C SER A 80 -3.34 -22.65 -30.31
N GLU A 81 -3.75 -23.93 -30.42
CA GLU A 81 -5.09 -24.39 -30.08
C GLU A 81 -5.33 -24.34 -28.56
N ASP A 82 -4.33 -24.73 -27.75
CA ASP A 82 -4.42 -24.65 -26.29
C ASP A 82 -4.56 -23.20 -25.79
N LEU A 83 -3.82 -22.28 -26.41
CA LEU A 83 -3.89 -20.85 -26.06
C LEU A 83 -5.25 -20.24 -26.42
N GLN A 84 -5.80 -20.62 -27.57
CA GLN A 84 -7.15 -20.21 -27.96
C GLN A 84 -8.22 -20.81 -27.03
N ALA A 85 -8.03 -22.04 -26.57
CA ALA A 85 -8.92 -22.68 -25.61
C ALA A 85 -8.87 -21.96 -24.24
N ASP A 86 -7.68 -21.56 -23.78
CA ASP A 86 -7.52 -20.76 -22.56
C ASP A 86 -8.24 -19.41 -22.68
N GLU A 87 -8.08 -18.70 -23.81
CA GLU A 87 -8.73 -17.43 -24.08
C GLU A 87 -10.26 -17.55 -24.08
N LEU A 88 -10.81 -18.54 -24.79
CA LEU A 88 -12.25 -18.83 -24.82
C LEU A 88 -12.79 -19.21 -23.44
N THR A 89 -12.01 -19.97 -22.66
CA THR A 89 -12.36 -20.34 -21.29
C THR A 89 -12.44 -19.10 -20.41
N LEU A 90 -11.42 -18.23 -20.42
CA LEU A 90 -11.42 -16.97 -19.67
C LEU A 90 -12.56 -16.06 -20.11
N GLN A 91 -12.80 -15.93 -21.41
CA GLN A 91 -13.90 -15.13 -21.96
C GLN A 91 -15.25 -15.60 -21.42
N SER A 92 -15.51 -16.91 -21.45
CA SER A 92 -16.76 -17.48 -20.91
C SER A 92 -16.92 -17.22 -19.40
N MET A 93 -15.84 -17.26 -18.63
CA MET A 93 -15.87 -16.97 -17.18
C MET A 93 -16.07 -15.48 -16.90
N VAL A 94 -15.55 -14.58 -17.74
CA VAL A 94 -15.77 -13.14 -17.65
C VAL A 94 -17.21 -12.78 -17.99
N GLU A 95 -17.80 -13.44 -18.99
CA GLU A 95 -19.18 -13.23 -19.43
C GLU A 95 -20.21 -13.76 -18.40
N ASP A 96 -19.93 -14.88 -17.75
CA ASP A 96 -20.74 -15.42 -16.64
C ASP A 96 -19.90 -15.73 -15.39
N PRO A 97 -19.54 -14.71 -14.58
CA PRO A 97 -18.82 -14.94 -13.33
C PRO A 97 -19.62 -15.81 -12.34
N GLN A 98 -20.96 -15.89 -12.46
CA GLN A 98 -21.78 -16.76 -11.61
C GLN A 98 -21.48 -18.23 -11.84
N PHE A 99 -20.97 -18.61 -13.02
CA PHE A 99 -20.47 -19.95 -13.28
C PHE A 99 -19.33 -20.31 -12.31
N VAL A 100 -18.41 -19.38 -12.03
CA VAL A 100 -17.33 -19.56 -11.06
C VAL A 100 -17.88 -19.63 -9.63
N LEU A 101 -18.87 -18.79 -9.30
CA LEU A 101 -19.44 -18.72 -7.95
C LEU A 101 -20.30 -19.91 -7.55
N LYS A 102 -20.88 -20.63 -8.53
CA LYS A 102 -21.68 -21.84 -8.29
C LYS A 102 -20.81 -23.07 -7.99
N GLN A 103 -19.50 -22.96 -8.12
CA GLN A 103 -18.61 -24.08 -7.88
C GLN A 103 -18.33 -24.28 -6.38
N ASN A 104 -17.82 -25.46 -6.03
CA ASN A 104 -17.31 -25.72 -4.68
C ASN A 104 -15.94 -25.05 -4.47
N ASP A 105 -15.47 -25.02 -3.22
CA ASP A 105 -14.19 -24.40 -2.85
C ASP A 105 -13.00 -24.97 -3.64
N ILE A 106 -13.02 -26.27 -3.97
CA ILE A 106 -11.95 -26.94 -4.71
C ILE A 106 -11.85 -26.36 -6.13
N THR A 107 -12.97 -26.16 -6.81
CA THR A 107 -12.96 -25.59 -8.16
C THR A 107 -12.57 -24.12 -8.16
N ILE A 108 -12.92 -23.35 -7.12
CA ILE A 108 -12.48 -21.94 -7.02
C ILE A 108 -10.97 -21.85 -6.96
N VAL A 109 -10.32 -22.71 -6.15
CA VAL A 109 -8.85 -22.78 -6.09
C VAL A 109 -8.27 -23.13 -7.47
N GLN A 110 -8.87 -24.07 -8.19
CA GLN A 110 -8.42 -24.43 -9.54
C GLN A 110 -8.57 -23.29 -10.55
N VAL A 111 -9.65 -22.50 -10.47
CA VAL A 111 -9.83 -21.30 -11.31
C VAL A 111 -8.77 -20.26 -10.98
N LEU A 112 -8.47 -20.02 -9.70
CA LEU A 112 -7.41 -19.10 -9.28
C LEU A 112 -6.01 -19.61 -9.67
N GLU A 113 -5.77 -20.91 -9.61
CA GLU A 113 -4.54 -21.52 -10.12
C GLU A 113 -4.40 -21.31 -11.63
N PHE A 114 -5.46 -21.54 -12.41
CA PHE A 114 -5.48 -21.29 -13.85
C PHE A 114 -5.22 -19.82 -14.21
N ILE A 115 -5.87 -18.88 -13.50
CA ILE A 115 -5.60 -17.44 -13.62
C ILE A 115 -4.13 -17.16 -13.29
N GLY A 116 -3.62 -17.72 -12.19
CA GLY A 116 -2.24 -17.58 -11.77
C GLY A 116 -1.26 -18.08 -12.83
N GLU A 117 -1.47 -19.26 -13.39
CA GLU A 117 -0.66 -19.82 -14.47
C GLU A 117 -0.70 -18.95 -15.73
N THR A 118 -1.86 -18.39 -16.07
CA THR A 118 -2.02 -17.45 -17.20
C THR A 118 -1.18 -16.19 -16.98
N LEU A 119 -1.28 -15.57 -15.80
CA LEU A 119 -0.57 -14.33 -15.47
C LEU A 119 0.94 -14.55 -15.24
N GLU A 120 1.34 -15.72 -14.71
CA GLU A 120 2.74 -16.12 -14.52
C GLU A 120 3.42 -16.61 -15.81
N SER A 121 2.64 -16.89 -16.86
CA SER A 121 3.18 -17.35 -18.13
C SER A 121 4.19 -16.37 -18.69
N ARG A 122 5.32 -16.89 -19.16
CA ARG A 122 6.32 -16.13 -19.93
C ARG A 122 6.23 -16.42 -21.42
N ASN A 123 5.26 -17.25 -21.82
CA ASN A 123 5.08 -17.58 -23.21
C ASN A 123 4.61 -16.33 -23.95
N LYS A 124 5.44 -15.88 -24.89
CA LYS A 124 5.18 -14.70 -25.73
C LYS A 124 3.91 -14.86 -26.55
N ASP A 125 3.51 -16.11 -26.81
CA ASP A 125 2.33 -16.46 -27.60
C ASP A 125 1.02 -16.22 -26.84
N TYR A 126 1.04 -16.09 -25.50
CA TYR A 126 -0.14 -15.58 -24.80
C TYR A 126 -0.43 -14.16 -25.28
N SER A 127 -1.64 -13.97 -25.80
CA SER A 127 -2.17 -12.68 -26.19
C SER A 127 -2.28 -11.78 -24.97
N ASN A 128 -2.13 -10.46 -25.16
CA ASN A 128 -2.47 -9.48 -24.13
C ASN A 128 -3.93 -9.66 -23.67
N GLU A 129 -4.80 -10.18 -24.54
CA GLU A 129 -6.19 -10.50 -24.26
C GLU A 129 -6.33 -11.54 -23.13
N CYS A 130 -5.54 -12.62 -23.12
CA CYS A 130 -5.60 -13.60 -22.03
C CYS A 130 -5.28 -12.98 -20.67
N TYR A 131 -4.23 -12.14 -20.58
CA TYR A 131 -3.90 -11.45 -19.33
C TYR A 131 -5.01 -10.47 -18.93
N TYR A 132 -5.56 -9.75 -19.90
CA TYR A 132 -6.63 -8.79 -19.69
C TYR A 132 -7.89 -9.50 -19.17
N LEU A 133 -8.31 -10.60 -19.78
CA LEU A 133 -9.46 -11.39 -19.35
C LEU A 133 -9.23 -12.01 -17.96
N ALA A 134 -8.02 -12.49 -17.68
CA ALA A 134 -7.67 -13.01 -16.37
C ALA A 134 -7.79 -11.93 -15.26
N LEU A 135 -7.25 -10.73 -15.47
CA LEU A 135 -7.39 -9.60 -14.53
C LEU A 135 -8.84 -9.13 -14.41
N LYS A 136 -9.55 -9.05 -15.54
CA LYS A 136 -10.96 -8.65 -15.59
C LYS A 136 -11.85 -9.65 -14.84
N LEU A 137 -11.55 -10.95 -14.91
CA LEU A 137 -12.21 -11.99 -14.12
C LEU A 137 -11.93 -11.80 -12.62
N LEU A 138 -10.67 -11.56 -12.22
CA LEU A 138 -10.37 -11.25 -10.82
C LEU A 138 -11.16 -10.03 -10.35
N ASN A 139 -11.25 -8.97 -11.16
CA ASN A 139 -12.00 -7.76 -10.84
C ASN A 139 -13.51 -8.01 -10.70
N SER A 140 -14.10 -8.87 -11.52
CA SER A 140 -15.54 -9.20 -11.43
C SER A 140 -15.89 -10.00 -10.17
N LEU A 141 -14.92 -10.72 -9.59
CA LEU A 141 -15.10 -11.50 -8.36
C LEU A 141 -15.05 -10.64 -7.08
N TYR A 142 -14.79 -9.33 -7.17
CA TYR A 142 -14.65 -8.46 -5.99
C TYR A 142 -15.90 -8.41 -5.09
N TYR A 143 -17.11 -8.39 -5.66
CA TYR A 143 -18.36 -8.37 -4.90
C TYR A 143 -18.95 -9.75 -4.61
N SER A 144 -18.19 -10.81 -4.86
CA SER A 144 -18.67 -12.17 -4.72
C SER A 144 -18.34 -12.78 -3.36
N SER A 145 -18.90 -13.97 -3.09
CA SER A 145 -18.56 -14.78 -1.91
C SER A 145 -17.10 -15.25 -1.91
N VAL A 146 -16.40 -15.20 -3.06
CA VAL A 146 -15.00 -15.67 -3.18
C VAL A 146 -13.97 -14.55 -3.04
N LYS A 147 -14.40 -13.33 -2.68
CA LYS A 147 -13.52 -12.16 -2.51
C LYS A 147 -12.29 -12.45 -1.65
N ASN A 148 -12.47 -13.12 -0.51
CA ASN A 148 -11.39 -13.40 0.43
C ASN A 148 -10.33 -14.35 -0.17
N GLN A 149 -10.75 -15.33 -0.97
CA GLN A 149 -9.86 -16.24 -1.68
C GLN A 149 -9.05 -15.48 -2.75
N VAL A 150 -9.66 -14.50 -3.43
CA VAL A 150 -8.94 -13.63 -4.37
C VAL A 150 -7.94 -12.73 -3.64
N GLU A 151 -8.30 -12.16 -2.49
CA GLU A 151 -7.37 -11.38 -1.66
C GLU A 151 -6.15 -12.20 -1.20
N GLU A 152 -6.38 -13.48 -0.87
CA GLU A 152 -5.35 -14.44 -0.53
C GLU A 152 -4.48 -14.79 -1.75
N PHE A 153 -5.09 -14.99 -2.92
CA PHE A 153 -4.37 -15.14 -4.19
C PHE A 153 -3.42 -13.96 -4.44
N PHE A 154 -3.90 -12.72 -4.34
CA PHE A 154 -3.04 -11.53 -4.49
C PHE A 154 -1.91 -11.52 -3.46
N ARG A 155 -2.18 -11.88 -2.20
CA ARG A 155 -1.16 -11.92 -1.14
C ARG A 155 0.02 -12.84 -1.49
N TYR A 156 -0.23 -13.97 -2.15
CA TYR A 156 0.82 -14.94 -2.45
C TYR A 156 1.39 -14.82 -3.86
N LYS A 157 0.62 -14.32 -4.82
CA LYS A 157 0.96 -14.41 -6.25
C LYS A 157 1.24 -13.07 -6.92
N HIS A 158 0.94 -11.91 -6.32
CA HIS A 158 1.12 -10.64 -7.04
C HIS A 158 2.56 -10.46 -7.56
N SER A 159 3.57 -10.72 -6.71
CA SER A 159 4.98 -10.59 -7.09
C SER A 159 5.44 -11.51 -8.23
N SER A 160 4.74 -12.63 -8.50
CA SER A 160 5.14 -13.57 -9.55
C SER A 160 4.63 -13.16 -10.93
N PHE A 161 3.49 -12.46 -11.02
CA PHE A 161 2.93 -12.06 -12.32
C PHE A 161 3.05 -10.56 -12.63
N GLU A 162 3.22 -9.71 -11.63
CA GLU A 162 3.28 -8.24 -11.80
C GLU A 162 4.31 -7.82 -12.86
N GLY A 163 5.52 -8.38 -12.79
CA GLY A 163 6.57 -8.13 -13.79
C GLY A 163 6.19 -8.59 -15.20
N ASN A 164 5.53 -9.75 -15.33
CA ASN A 164 5.09 -10.25 -16.64
C ASN A 164 4.03 -9.35 -17.25
N VAL A 165 3.05 -8.90 -16.45
CA VAL A 165 2.00 -7.97 -16.90
C VAL A 165 2.62 -6.65 -17.31
N TYR A 166 3.56 -6.13 -16.51
CA TYR A 166 4.26 -4.88 -16.79
C TYR A 166 5.09 -4.93 -18.09
N GLU A 167 5.82 -6.01 -18.32
CA GLU A 167 6.66 -6.22 -19.50
C GLU A 167 5.87 -6.35 -20.82
N ARG A 168 4.53 -6.45 -20.78
CA ARG A 168 3.70 -6.41 -21.99
C ARG A 168 3.53 -5.00 -22.56
N PHE A 169 3.91 -3.95 -21.83
CA PHE A 169 3.85 -2.55 -22.26
C PHE A 169 2.49 -2.13 -22.87
N SER A 170 1.38 -2.63 -22.29
CA SER A 170 0.02 -2.32 -22.76
C SER A 170 -0.78 -1.59 -21.70
N LEU A 171 -1.15 -0.33 -21.97
CA LEU A 171 -1.86 0.54 -21.02
C LEU A 171 -3.22 -0.03 -20.59
N PRO A 172 -4.07 -0.61 -21.47
CA PRO A 172 -5.31 -1.27 -21.05
C PRO A 172 -5.06 -2.37 -20.02
N LEU A 173 -4.00 -3.16 -20.22
CA LEU A 173 -3.64 -4.25 -19.33
C LEU A 173 -3.15 -3.73 -17.96
N ILE A 174 -2.28 -2.71 -17.97
CA ILE A 174 -1.81 -2.05 -16.75
C ILE A 174 -2.98 -1.43 -15.98
N LEU A 175 -3.94 -0.80 -16.67
CA LEU A 175 -5.12 -0.25 -16.03
C LEU A 175 -5.96 -1.30 -15.33
N GLU A 176 -6.15 -2.48 -15.93
CA GLU A 176 -6.87 -3.57 -15.25
C GLU A 176 -6.10 -4.12 -14.05
N LEU A 177 -4.76 -4.15 -14.09
CA LEU A 177 -3.94 -4.52 -12.94
C LEU A 177 -4.05 -3.48 -11.81
N LEU A 178 -3.94 -2.20 -12.14
CA LEU A 178 -4.13 -1.09 -11.19
C LEU A 178 -5.53 -1.17 -10.57
N LYS A 179 -6.56 -1.42 -11.38
CA LYS A 179 -7.92 -1.64 -10.90
C LYS A 179 -7.99 -2.81 -9.91
N SER A 180 -7.37 -3.94 -10.19
CA SER A 180 -7.31 -5.05 -9.23
C SER A 180 -6.72 -4.63 -7.90
N TYR A 181 -5.59 -3.92 -7.90
CA TYR A 181 -4.99 -3.46 -6.66
C TYR A 181 -5.85 -2.42 -5.93
N LEU A 182 -6.56 -1.55 -6.66
CA LEU A 182 -7.53 -0.62 -6.08
C LEU A 182 -8.67 -1.37 -5.37
N LEU A 183 -9.31 -2.32 -6.05
CA LEU A 183 -10.43 -3.10 -5.52
C LEU A 183 -10.02 -3.87 -4.26
N TYR A 184 -8.90 -4.58 -4.32
CA TYR A 184 -8.43 -5.45 -3.23
C TYR A 184 -7.57 -4.73 -2.17
N GLY A 185 -7.60 -3.40 -2.14
CA GLY A 185 -6.97 -2.60 -1.09
C GLY A 185 -5.44 -2.71 -1.03
N LYS A 186 -4.79 -3.06 -2.14
CA LYS A 186 -3.34 -3.20 -2.29
C LYS A 186 -2.69 -1.87 -2.63
N ARG A 187 -2.84 -0.88 -1.74
CA ARG A 187 -2.45 0.51 -2.01
C ARG A 187 -0.96 0.68 -2.34
N ASN A 188 -0.07 -0.08 -1.71
CA ASN A 188 1.37 0.06 -1.94
C ASN A 188 1.75 -0.47 -3.32
N GLU A 189 1.26 -1.66 -3.66
CA GLU A 189 1.44 -2.30 -4.96
C GLU A 189 0.83 -1.45 -6.08
N LEU A 190 -0.35 -0.87 -5.84
CA LEU A 190 -0.98 0.11 -6.71
C LEU A 190 -0.05 1.32 -6.95
N LEU A 191 0.51 1.90 -5.88
CA LEU A 191 1.40 3.07 -5.98
C LEU A 191 2.69 2.74 -6.73
N ASP A 192 3.31 1.59 -6.45
CA ASP A 192 4.55 1.18 -7.08
C ASP A 192 4.36 1.03 -8.60
N ILE A 193 3.34 0.28 -9.03
CA ILE A 193 3.04 0.09 -10.47
C ILE A 193 2.59 1.39 -11.13
N TYR A 194 1.81 2.22 -10.43
CA TYR A 194 1.42 3.54 -10.93
C TYR A 194 2.64 4.41 -11.23
N LEU A 195 3.58 4.52 -10.28
CA LEU A 195 4.79 5.32 -10.43
C LEU A 195 5.72 4.76 -11.51
N ASP A 196 5.91 3.45 -11.57
CA ASP A 196 6.74 2.82 -12.59
C ASP A 196 6.11 3.03 -13.99
N THR A 197 4.78 2.95 -14.11
CA THR A 197 4.09 3.24 -15.39
C THR A 197 4.26 4.69 -15.81
N ILE A 198 4.20 5.64 -14.87
CA ILE A 198 4.45 7.06 -15.17
C ILE A 198 5.91 7.30 -15.56
N ASN A 199 6.87 6.69 -14.87
CA ASN A 199 8.28 6.88 -15.19
C ASN A 199 8.65 6.34 -16.57
N ASP A 200 7.98 5.26 -16.98
CA ASP A 200 8.20 4.59 -18.26
C ASP A 200 7.10 4.91 -19.28
N PHE A 201 6.34 6.00 -19.06
CA PHE A 201 5.17 6.34 -19.87
C PHE A 201 5.50 6.50 -21.37
N ASP A 202 6.69 7.02 -21.68
CA ASP A 202 7.19 7.13 -23.06
C ASP A 202 7.34 5.77 -23.78
N TYR A 203 7.52 4.67 -23.05
CA TYR A 203 7.61 3.33 -23.64
C TYR A 203 6.24 2.80 -24.07
N PHE A 204 5.15 3.35 -23.54
CA PHE A 204 3.79 3.07 -23.98
C PHE A 204 3.39 3.94 -25.19
N SER A 205 4.28 4.77 -25.73
CA SER A 205 4.00 5.74 -26.81
C SER A 205 3.45 5.15 -28.11
N SER A 206 3.59 3.84 -28.34
CA SER A 206 2.91 3.17 -29.46
C SER A 206 1.40 3.16 -29.29
N GLU A 207 0.91 3.08 -28.04
CA GLU A 207 -0.49 3.18 -27.71
C GLU A 207 -0.83 4.66 -27.46
N LYS A 208 -1.55 5.28 -28.40
CA LYS A 208 -2.02 6.66 -28.21
C LYS A 208 -2.93 6.71 -26.98
N ILE A 209 -2.53 7.45 -25.96
CA ILE A 209 -3.38 7.73 -24.81
C ILE A 209 -4.63 8.46 -25.31
N ASN A 210 -5.77 7.84 -25.08
CA ASN A 210 -7.07 8.46 -25.28
C ASN A 210 -7.55 9.08 -23.95
N SER A 211 -8.63 9.86 -24.02
CA SER A 211 -9.15 10.55 -22.84
C SER A 211 -9.66 9.60 -21.75
N LEU A 212 -10.11 8.39 -22.09
CA LEU A 212 -10.52 7.34 -21.15
C LEU A 212 -9.34 6.80 -20.33
N ILE A 213 -8.22 6.47 -20.98
CA ILE A 213 -7.00 6.01 -20.29
C ILE A 213 -6.48 7.14 -19.40
N PHE A 214 -6.45 8.37 -19.93
CA PHE A 214 -6.01 9.54 -19.19
C PHE A 214 -6.83 9.77 -17.92
N SER A 215 -8.16 9.74 -18.01
CA SER A 215 -9.05 9.97 -16.86
C SER A 215 -8.86 8.91 -15.77
N LYS A 216 -8.68 7.62 -16.14
CA LYS A 216 -8.43 6.55 -15.16
C LYS A 216 -7.12 6.78 -14.40
N PHE A 217 -6.02 7.05 -15.10
CA PHE A 217 -4.74 7.35 -14.46
C PHE A 217 -4.82 8.62 -13.60
N LEU A 218 -5.57 9.64 -14.03
CA LEU A 218 -5.81 10.84 -13.26
C LEU A 218 -6.51 10.52 -11.93
N TRP A 219 -7.59 9.73 -11.96
CA TRP A 219 -8.35 9.36 -10.77
C TRP A 219 -7.61 8.41 -9.84
N TYR A 220 -6.81 7.48 -10.39
CA TYR A 220 -5.90 6.67 -9.57
C TYR A 220 -4.82 7.54 -8.92
N GLY A 221 -4.30 8.53 -9.64
CA GLY A 221 -3.40 9.56 -9.10
C GLY A 221 -4.02 10.32 -7.93
N VAL A 222 -5.26 10.77 -8.08
CA VAL A 222 -6.00 11.45 -6.99
C VAL A 222 -6.14 10.53 -5.77
N TYR A 223 -6.53 9.26 -5.98
CA TYR A 223 -6.61 8.28 -4.89
C TYR A 223 -5.24 8.06 -4.21
N LEU A 224 -4.16 8.06 -4.98
CA LEU A 224 -2.79 7.87 -4.51
C LEU A 224 -2.13 9.14 -3.96
N GLU A 225 -2.73 10.32 -4.16
CA GLU A 225 -2.14 11.65 -3.90
C GLU A 225 -0.87 11.91 -4.72
N ASN A 226 -0.88 11.50 -5.99
CA ASN A 226 0.24 11.57 -6.93
C ASN A 226 -0.18 12.03 -8.33
N GLU A 227 -1.32 12.73 -8.43
CA GLU A 227 -1.89 13.20 -9.70
C GLU A 227 -0.99 14.21 -10.44
N LYS A 228 -0.16 14.97 -9.70
CA LYS A 228 0.70 16.02 -10.26
C LYS A 228 1.85 15.42 -11.07
N GLU A 229 2.44 14.35 -10.57
CA GLU A 229 3.50 13.60 -11.24
C GLU A 229 3.00 13.05 -12.57
N PHE A 230 1.78 12.49 -12.59
CA PHE A 230 1.13 12.06 -13.83
C PHE A 230 0.92 13.21 -14.82
N ILE A 231 0.31 14.32 -14.39
CA ILE A 231 0.10 15.48 -15.27
C ILE A 231 1.42 16.03 -15.82
N ASN A 232 2.48 16.06 -14.99
CA ASN A 232 3.80 16.52 -15.40
C ASN A 232 4.48 15.59 -16.40
N CYS A 233 4.21 14.30 -16.32
CA CYS A 233 4.70 13.31 -17.29
C CYS A 233 3.95 13.43 -18.62
N CYS A 234 2.65 13.71 -18.58
CA CYS A 234 1.78 13.65 -19.75
C CYS A 234 1.49 15.05 -20.33
N LYS A 235 2.53 15.91 -20.47
CA LYS A 235 2.37 17.32 -20.90
C LYS A 235 1.63 17.48 -22.23
N ASP A 236 1.87 16.58 -23.18
CA ASP A 236 1.22 16.65 -24.49
C ASP A 236 -0.27 16.24 -24.43
N THR A 237 -0.69 15.58 -23.35
CA THR A 237 -2.07 15.15 -23.12
C THR A 237 -2.86 16.12 -22.23
N THR A 238 -2.29 17.25 -21.82
CA THR A 238 -3.03 18.27 -21.05
C THR A 238 -4.20 18.86 -21.83
N VAL A 239 -4.25 18.64 -23.15
CA VAL A 239 -5.45 18.95 -23.96
C VAL A 239 -6.70 18.25 -23.40
N PHE A 240 -6.56 17.04 -22.84
CA PHE A 240 -7.66 16.30 -22.23
C PHE A 240 -8.19 16.98 -20.97
N LEU A 241 -7.39 17.79 -20.28
CA LEU A 241 -7.85 18.58 -19.12
C LEU A 241 -8.83 19.70 -19.51
N ASN A 242 -8.95 20.02 -20.80
CA ASN A 242 -9.88 21.02 -21.32
C ASN A 242 -11.14 20.40 -21.93
N GLU A 243 -11.30 19.08 -21.89
CA GLU A 243 -12.51 18.43 -22.38
C GLU A 243 -13.70 18.66 -21.43
N ASP A 244 -14.90 18.87 -21.97
CA ASP A 244 -16.15 19.06 -21.21
C ASP A 244 -16.75 17.73 -20.72
N ARG A 245 -15.87 16.84 -20.27
CA ARG A 245 -16.25 15.52 -19.75
C ARG A 245 -16.39 15.59 -18.24
N ALA A 246 -17.42 14.97 -17.69
CA ALA A 246 -17.68 15.00 -16.25
C ALA A 246 -16.45 14.56 -15.43
N GLU A 247 -15.71 13.55 -15.88
CA GLU A 247 -14.48 13.06 -15.23
C GLU A 247 -13.40 14.13 -15.10
N VAL A 248 -13.25 14.94 -16.15
CA VAL A 248 -12.21 15.96 -16.26
C VAL A 248 -12.65 17.24 -15.55
N VAL A 249 -13.89 17.69 -15.78
CA VAL A 249 -14.46 18.89 -15.15
C VAL A 249 -14.52 18.73 -13.63
N LEU A 250 -14.76 17.51 -13.14
CA LEU A 250 -14.80 17.22 -11.71
C LEU A 250 -13.43 17.31 -11.04
N TYR A 251 -12.34 16.94 -11.73
CA TYR A 251 -11.00 16.92 -11.18
C TYR A 251 -10.54 18.25 -10.52
N PRO A 252 -10.56 19.41 -11.20
CA PRO A 252 -10.15 20.67 -10.59
C PRO A 252 -11.08 21.06 -9.43
N LEU A 253 -12.36 20.70 -9.48
CA LEU A 253 -13.31 20.97 -8.39
C LEU A 253 -12.93 20.16 -7.14
N VAL A 254 -12.61 18.88 -7.31
CA VAL A 254 -12.15 18.02 -6.21
C VAL A 254 -10.84 18.54 -5.61
N LEU A 255 -9.88 18.96 -6.43
CA LEU A 255 -8.64 19.56 -5.94
C LEU A 255 -8.88 20.86 -5.17
N GLU A 256 -9.72 21.74 -5.70
CA GLU A 256 -10.11 22.98 -5.03
C GLU A 256 -10.76 22.67 -3.67
N MET A 257 -11.67 21.69 -3.60
CA MET A 257 -12.25 21.28 -2.31
C MET A 257 -11.23 20.68 -1.35
N MET A 258 -10.25 19.91 -1.85
CA MET A 258 -9.23 19.32 -0.99
C MET A 258 -8.30 20.39 -0.39
N GLN A 259 -8.14 21.52 -1.08
CA GLN A 259 -7.34 22.67 -0.63
C GLN A 259 -8.14 23.66 0.23
N ASN A 260 -9.42 23.87 -0.09
CA ASN A 260 -10.27 24.85 0.58
C ASN A 260 -11.05 24.23 1.75
N LYS A 261 -11.01 24.88 2.92
CA LYS A 261 -11.69 24.40 4.14
C LYS A 261 -13.19 24.64 4.15
N ASP A 262 -13.69 25.58 3.37
CA ASP A 262 -15.10 25.94 3.35
C ASP A 262 -15.63 25.86 1.93
N VAL A 263 -16.49 24.88 1.68
CA VAL A 263 -17.09 24.62 0.38
C VAL A 263 -18.60 24.73 0.52
N SER A 264 -19.21 25.58 -0.29
CA SER A 264 -20.64 25.86 -0.23
C SER A 264 -21.47 24.59 -0.47
N LYS A 265 -22.70 24.57 0.05
CA LYS A 265 -23.64 23.44 -0.14
C LYS A 265 -23.89 23.19 -1.64
N ASP A 266 -24.07 24.26 -2.42
CA ASP A 266 -24.32 24.17 -3.86
C ASP A 266 -23.14 23.54 -4.61
N TYR A 267 -21.91 23.84 -4.17
CA TYR A 267 -20.71 23.25 -4.73
C TYR A 267 -20.60 21.75 -4.44
N LYS A 268 -21.01 21.31 -3.25
CA LYS A 268 -21.12 19.87 -2.92
C LYS A 268 -22.14 19.17 -3.81
N ILE A 269 -23.32 19.77 -4.00
CA ILE A 269 -24.37 19.24 -4.89
C ILE A 269 -23.85 19.12 -6.33
N LYS A 270 -23.14 20.16 -6.82
CA LYS A 270 -22.52 20.14 -8.16
C LYS A 270 -21.57 18.95 -8.31
N ILE A 271 -20.73 18.70 -7.31
CA ILE A 271 -19.79 17.57 -7.31
C ILE A 271 -20.53 16.24 -7.25
N GLU A 272 -21.52 16.09 -6.39
CA GLU A 272 -22.36 14.88 -6.33
C GLU A 272 -23.04 14.57 -7.67
N ASN A 273 -23.53 15.60 -8.38
CA ASN A 273 -24.10 15.43 -9.71
C ASN A 273 -23.04 14.95 -10.73
N LEU A 274 -21.88 15.62 -10.80
CA LEU A 274 -20.79 15.22 -11.70
C LEU A 274 -20.25 13.82 -11.39
N LEU A 275 -20.17 13.44 -10.11
CA LEU A 275 -19.76 12.11 -9.68
C LEU A 275 -20.69 11.01 -10.25
N ASN A 276 -21.99 11.29 -10.35
CA ASN A 276 -22.96 10.36 -10.93
C ASN A 276 -22.87 10.29 -12.47
N GLU A 277 -22.39 11.35 -13.11
CA GLU A 277 -22.21 11.45 -14.58
C GLU A 277 -20.92 10.79 -15.08
N ILE A 278 -19.95 10.49 -14.20
CA ILE A 278 -18.74 9.76 -14.58
C ILE A 278 -19.12 8.40 -15.20
N THR A 279 -18.49 8.01 -16.30
CA THR A 279 -18.72 6.73 -16.98
C THR A 279 -17.44 5.91 -17.15
N ASP A 280 -16.27 6.55 -17.08
CA ASP A 280 -14.97 5.88 -17.29
C ASP A 280 -14.57 4.94 -16.16
N LEU A 281 -15.09 5.18 -14.95
CA LEU A 281 -14.86 4.35 -13.78
C LEU A 281 -16.07 3.44 -13.59
N ASP A 282 -15.84 2.16 -13.30
CA ASP A 282 -16.93 1.28 -12.94
C ASP A 282 -17.54 1.63 -11.56
N SER A 283 -18.68 1.04 -11.23
CA SER A 283 -19.38 1.33 -9.97
C SER A 283 -18.51 1.11 -8.72
N SER A 284 -17.63 0.11 -8.76
CA SER A 284 -16.75 -0.28 -7.66
C SER A 284 -15.57 0.68 -7.52
N GLU A 285 -14.96 1.06 -8.64
CA GLU A 285 -13.89 2.06 -8.69
C GLU A 285 -14.40 3.41 -8.16
N LYS A 286 -15.58 3.85 -8.64
CA LYS A 286 -16.27 5.04 -8.15
C LYS A 286 -16.49 4.98 -6.65
N GLU A 287 -17.02 3.87 -6.14
CA GLU A 287 -17.26 3.72 -4.71
C GLU A 287 -15.98 3.95 -3.89
N ILE A 288 -14.87 3.31 -4.27
CA ILE A 288 -13.59 3.40 -3.55
C ILE A 288 -13.01 4.81 -3.64
N ILE A 289 -12.89 5.36 -4.84
CA ILE A 289 -12.30 6.68 -5.08
C ILE A 289 -13.15 7.77 -4.42
N PHE A 290 -14.48 7.68 -4.50
CA PHE A 290 -15.36 8.69 -3.94
C PHE A 290 -15.44 8.59 -2.43
N ASN A 291 -15.38 7.39 -1.86
CA ASN A 291 -15.23 7.23 -0.41
C ASN A 291 -13.91 7.82 0.08
N PHE A 292 -12.82 7.66 -0.68
CA PHE A 292 -11.55 8.33 -0.39
C PHE A 292 -11.70 9.86 -0.41
N ILE A 293 -12.30 10.42 -1.45
CA ILE A 293 -12.54 11.86 -1.57
C ILE A 293 -13.42 12.34 -0.40
N LYS A 294 -14.55 11.69 -0.14
CA LYS A 294 -15.46 12.03 0.98
C LYS A 294 -14.73 12.00 2.33
N LYS A 295 -13.91 10.98 2.60
CA LYS A 295 -13.08 10.91 3.81
C LYS A 295 -12.13 12.10 3.92
N LYS A 296 -11.43 12.44 2.84
CA LYS A 296 -10.55 13.63 2.80
C LYS A 296 -11.31 14.93 3.06
N LEU A 297 -12.53 15.05 2.53
CA LEU A 297 -13.38 16.21 2.75
C LEU A 297 -13.91 16.29 4.18
N LEU A 298 -14.31 15.16 4.77
CA LEU A 298 -14.75 15.09 6.17
C LEU A 298 -13.60 15.44 7.13
N ILE A 299 -12.37 15.02 6.82
CA ILE A 299 -11.18 15.38 7.57
C ILE A 299 -10.95 16.90 7.56
N ASN A 300 -11.33 17.57 6.47
CA ASN A 300 -11.11 19.00 6.25
C ASN A 300 -12.24 19.92 6.73
N LEU A 301 -13.36 19.38 7.23
CA LEU A 301 -14.41 20.21 7.82
C LEU A 301 -13.85 21.01 9.00
N PRO A 302 -13.97 22.34 9.01
CA PRO A 302 -13.46 23.19 10.08
C PRO A 302 -14.25 22.88 11.34
N LEU A 303 -13.63 22.14 12.25
CA LEU A 303 -14.13 22.00 13.60
C LEU A 303 -14.13 23.38 14.26
N LYS A 304 -15.32 23.84 14.64
CA LYS A 304 -15.50 25.14 15.30
C LYS A 304 -14.87 25.06 16.69
N MET A 305 -13.72 25.72 16.84
CA MET A 305 -13.17 25.98 18.17
C MET A 305 -14.03 27.06 18.81
N HIS A 306 -14.57 26.76 19.99
CA HIS A 306 -15.26 27.75 20.82
C HIS A 306 -14.34 28.10 21.98
N ASP A 307 -14.02 29.39 22.12
CA ASP A 307 -13.28 29.84 23.29
C ASP A 307 -14.10 29.61 24.56
N LYS A 308 -13.42 29.27 25.66
CA LYS A 308 -14.03 28.99 26.98
C LYS A 308 -15.00 30.10 27.43
N GLU A 309 -14.73 31.35 27.06
CA GLU A 309 -15.59 32.51 27.35
C GLU A 309 -16.85 32.57 26.46
N MET A 310 -16.79 32.08 25.22
CA MET A 310 -17.96 31.95 24.34
C MET A 310 -18.90 30.82 24.79
N VAL A 311 -18.36 29.72 25.31
CA VAL A 311 -19.14 28.60 25.84
C VAL A 311 -19.96 29.04 27.06
N ASN A 312 -19.40 29.90 27.92
CA ASN A 312 -20.09 30.37 29.12
C ASN A 312 -21.13 31.48 28.86
N SER A 313 -21.04 32.23 27.75
CA SER A 313 -21.84 33.46 27.56
C SER A 313 -22.90 33.40 26.45
N LYS A 314 -22.80 32.49 25.47
CA LYS A 314 -23.73 32.49 24.30
C LYS A 314 -24.27 31.14 23.89
N ILE A 315 -23.77 30.05 24.45
CA ILE A 315 -24.27 28.75 24.07
C ILE A 315 -25.47 28.39 24.95
N SER A 316 -26.67 28.69 24.45
CA SER A 316 -27.93 28.08 24.86
C SER A 316 -27.96 26.57 24.52
N THR A 317 -26.94 25.81 24.90
CA THR A 317 -26.85 24.35 24.73
C THR A 317 -27.53 23.65 25.90
N LYS A 318 -28.85 23.81 26.03
CA LYS A 318 -29.59 22.98 26.98
C LYS A 318 -29.44 21.47 26.68
N ASN A 319 -29.03 21.07 25.45
CA ASN A 319 -29.10 19.67 25.01
C ASN A 319 -27.81 19.06 24.40
N THR A 320 -26.67 19.77 24.36
CA THR A 320 -25.42 19.16 23.84
C THR A 320 -24.67 18.48 24.98
N PRO A 321 -24.51 17.14 24.96
CA PRO A 321 -23.86 16.43 26.06
C PRO A 321 -22.36 16.74 26.10
N MET A 322 -21.83 16.88 27.30
CA MET A 322 -20.43 17.17 27.57
C MET A 322 -19.70 15.90 27.97
N PHE A 323 -18.54 15.66 27.36
CA PHE A 323 -17.71 14.49 27.62
C PHE A 323 -16.29 14.90 27.97
N ASN A 324 -15.76 14.30 29.03
CA ASN A 324 -14.35 14.46 29.44
C ASN A 324 -13.43 13.41 28.80
N THR A 325 -14.03 12.34 28.29
CA THR A 325 -13.37 11.21 27.65
C THR A 325 -14.22 10.79 26.46
N VAL A 326 -13.58 10.43 25.35
CA VAL A 326 -14.19 9.70 24.24
C VAL A 326 -13.47 8.36 24.09
N HIS A 327 -14.15 7.35 23.58
CA HIS A 327 -13.59 6.02 23.33
C HIS A 327 -13.28 5.84 21.86
N PHE A 328 -12.19 5.15 21.54
CA PHE A 328 -11.90 4.79 20.16
C PHE A 328 -12.84 3.69 19.68
N LEU A 329 -13.45 3.92 18.52
CA LEU A 329 -14.17 2.91 17.77
C LEU A 329 -13.23 2.38 16.70
N GLU A 330 -12.79 1.12 16.84
CA GLU A 330 -12.11 0.42 15.73
C GLU A 330 -13.07 0.35 14.54
N ASP A 331 -12.54 0.43 13.32
CA ASP A 331 -13.32 0.40 12.07
C ASP A 331 -14.06 -0.95 11.95
N THR A 332 -15.17 -1.09 12.68
CA THR A 332 -16.08 -2.21 12.54
C THR A 332 -17.15 -1.78 11.56
N ASN A 333 -17.21 -2.45 10.41
CA ASN A 333 -18.17 -2.22 9.32
C ASN A 333 -19.65 -2.38 9.72
N GLU A 334 -19.95 -2.61 10.99
CA GLU A 334 -21.29 -2.82 11.50
C GLU A 334 -21.82 -1.54 12.16
N ASN A 335 -22.78 -0.89 11.50
CA ASN A 335 -23.61 0.18 12.05
C ASN A 335 -24.53 -0.35 13.17
N ASN A 336 -23.94 -0.86 14.26
CA ASN A 336 -24.60 -1.52 15.40
C ASN A 336 -25.32 -0.53 16.32
N GLY A 337 -26.19 0.31 15.75
CA GLY A 337 -27.07 1.22 16.48
C GLY A 337 -26.41 2.52 16.95
N PHE A 338 -25.21 2.86 16.48
CA PHE A 338 -24.61 4.16 16.76
C PHE A 338 -25.37 5.29 16.05
N ARG A 339 -25.51 6.43 16.71
CA ARG A 339 -26.00 7.68 16.13
C ARG A 339 -24.92 8.74 16.25
N GLU A 340 -24.67 9.46 15.17
CA GLU A 340 -23.75 10.59 15.20
C GLU A 340 -24.42 11.77 15.93
N LYS A 341 -23.75 12.34 16.93
CA LYS A 341 -24.23 13.51 17.68
C LYS A 341 -23.08 14.47 17.92
N GLU A 342 -23.36 15.77 17.85
CA GLU A 342 -22.42 16.79 18.29
C GLU A 342 -22.27 16.73 19.82
N ILE A 343 -21.03 16.75 20.29
CA ILE A 343 -20.68 16.73 21.71
C ILE A 343 -19.67 17.83 22.03
N LEU A 344 -19.70 18.31 23.27
CA LEU A 344 -18.65 19.18 23.80
C LEU A 344 -17.54 18.31 24.41
N PHE A 345 -16.36 18.34 23.82
CA PHE A 345 -15.22 17.53 24.26
C PHE A 345 -14.14 18.39 24.92
N ALA A 346 -13.73 18.00 26.13
CA ALA A 346 -12.82 18.76 26.97
C ALA A 346 -11.33 18.59 26.58
N ILE A 347 -10.59 19.70 26.53
CA ILE A 347 -9.12 19.74 26.45
C ILE A 347 -8.57 20.16 27.80
N TYR A 348 -7.57 19.46 28.30
CA TYR A 348 -6.87 19.76 29.56
C TYR A 348 -5.47 20.34 29.30
N HIS A 349 -4.89 21.02 30.29
CA HIS A 349 -3.49 21.46 30.21
C HIS A 349 -2.51 20.29 30.35
N ASN A 350 -2.88 19.26 31.11
CA ASN A 350 -2.01 18.12 31.44
C ASN A 350 -2.78 16.79 31.41
N LEU A 351 -2.04 15.69 31.47
CA LEU A 351 -2.56 14.32 31.44
C LEU A 351 -3.43 13.98 32.66
N ASN A 352 -3.05 14.51 33.82
CA ASN A 352 -3.62 14.15 35.12
C ASN A 352 -5.02 14.74 35.36
N LYS A 353 -5.57 15.52 34.41
CA LYS A 353 -6.87 16.20 34.52
C LYS A 353 -7.03 17.02 35.82
N SER A 354 -5.92 17.41 36.44
CA SER A 354 -5.92 18.04 37.77
C SER A 354 -6.36 19.49 37.74
N SER A 355 -6.43 20.08 36.54
CA SER A 355 -6.91 21.44 36.29
C SER A 355 -8.28 21.41 35.60
N SER A 356 -9.06 22.49 35.77
CA SER A 356 -10.23 22.73 34.92
C SER A 356 -9.85 22.62 33.42
N PRO A 357 -10.77 22.18 32.55
CA PRO A 357 -10.52 22.13 31.11
C PRO A 357 -10.00 23.48 30.60
N LYS A 358 -8.91 23.42 29.82
CA LYS A 358 -8.31 24.55 29.12
C LYS A 358 -9.31 25.16 28.14
N ASN A 359 -9.94 24.31 27.34
CA ASN A 359 -10.93 24.66 26.33
C ASN A 359 -11.86 23.48 26.07
N TYR A 360 -12.96 23.74 25.37
CA TYR A 360 -13.82 22.72 24.80
C TYR A 360 -13.88 22.90 23.28
N PHE A 361 -14.14 21.82 22.57
CA PHE A 361 -14.42 21.89 21.15
C PHE A 361 -15.61 20.99 20.83
N VAL A 362 -16.42 21.42 19.86
CA VAL A 362 -17.55 20.63 19.39
C VAL A 362 -17.02 19.64 18.37
N ILE A 363 -17.21 18.35 18.65
CA ILE A 363 -16.94 17.28 17.68
C ILE A 363 -18.21 16.50 17.42
N LYS A 364 -18.32 15.92 16.23
CA LYS A 364 -19.25 14.83 16.00
C LYS A 364 -18.65 13.55 16.56
N ALA A 365 -19.41 12.83 17.35
CA ALA A 365 -19.04 11.54 17.92
C ALA A 365 -20.20 10.56 17.76
N PHE A 366 -19.89 9.27 17.78
CA PHE A 366 -20.87 8.20 17.74
C PHE A 366 -21.35 7.90 19.16
N ILE A 367 -22.66 7.88 19.38
CA ILE A 367 -23.27 7.56 20.66
C ILE A 367 -24.27 6.42 20.44
N LYS A 368 -24.20 5.38 21.28
CA LYS A 368 -25.18 4.29 21.25
C LYS A 368 -26.38 4.65 22.14
N PRO A 369 -27.63 4.38 21.74
CA PRO A 369 -28.78 4.56 22.60
C PRO A 369 -28.56 3.87 23.95
N ASN A 370 -28.77 4.60 25.05
CA ASN A 370 -28.55 4.17 26.44
C ASN A 370 -27.09 4.07 26.90
N ASP A 371 -26.12 4.30 26.03
CA ASP A 371 -24.71 4.38 26.45
C ASP A 371 -24.37 5.83 26.86
N GLN A 372 -23.71 5.97 28.01
CA GLN A 372 -23.18 7.25 28.50
C GLN A 372 -21.78 7.52 27.95
N LYS A 373 -21.36 6.80 26.92
CA LYS A 373 -20.07 6.94 26.25
C LYS A 373 -20.24 7.56 24.86
N ALA A 374 -19.27 8.38 24.51
CA ALA A 374 -19.09 8.88 23.16
C ALA A 374 -17.89 8.18 22.53
N TYR A 375 -18.04 7.79 21.27
CA TYR A 375 -17.05 7.05 20.51
C TYR A 375 -16.57 7.89 19.33
N VAL A 376 -15.29 7.76 19.00
CA VAL A 376 -14.65 8.45 17.89
C VAL A 376 -13.86 7.47 17.04
N ASN A 377 -13.93 7.62 15.72
CA ASN A 377 -13.15 6.82 14.79
C ASN A 377 -11.73 7.38 14.62
N ARG A 378 -10.91 6.70 13.80
CA ARG A 378 -9.48 7.05 13.65
C ARG A 378 -9.28 8.47 13.13
N GLU A 379 -10.13 8.91 12.20
CA GLU A 379 -10.06 10.24 11.59
C GLU A 379 -10.38 11.34 12.62
N GLN A 380 -11.44 11.15 13.41
CA GLN A 380 -11.83 12.06 14.50
C GLN A 380 -10.74 12.14 15.58
N VAL A 381 -10.05 11.04 15.89
CA VAL A 381 -8.90 11.05 16.81
C VAL A 381 -7.74 11.90 16.25
N LEU A 382 -7.41 11.74 14.97
CA LEU A 382 -6.37 12.57 14.33
C LEU A 382 -6.75 14.06 14.34
N GLN A 383 -8.04 14.37 14.14
CA GLN A 383 -8.55 15.74 14.25
C GLN A 383 -8.42 16.30 15.68
N ILE A 384 -8.85 15.54 16.69
CA ILE A 384 -8.69 15.88 18.12
C ILE A 384 -7.22 16.21 18.43
N ILE A 385 -6.29 15.41 17.91
CA ILE A 385 -4.84 15.57 18.13
C ILE A 385 -4.30 16.82 17.46
N LYS A 386 -4.78 17.18 16.26
CA LYS A 386 -4.40 18.44 15.60
C LYS A 386 -4.96 19.65 16.35
N LEU A 387 -6.21 19.58 16.82
CA LEU A 387 -6.89 20.70 17.47
C LEU A 387 -6.37 21.04 18.86
N ARG A 388 -5.89 20.05 19.62
CA ARG A 388 -5.50 20.30 21.01
C ARG A 388 -4.37 21.31 21.17
N LYS A 389 -3.57 21.60 20.12
CA LYS A 389 -2.47 22.60 20.09
C LYS A 389 -1.65 22.60 21.39
N GLY A 390 -1.16 21.42 21.79
CA GLY A 390 -0.37 21.22 23.01
C GLY A 390 -1.16 20.94 24.30
N GLY A 391 -2.49 20.96 24.27
CA GLY A 391 -3.35 20.44 25.33
C GLY A 391 -3.47 18.91 25.29
N TRP A 392 -4.08 18.33 26.32
CA TRP A 392 -4.37 16.90 26.44
C TRP A 392 -5.86 16.63 26.17
N ALA A 393 -6.16 15.60 25.39
CA ALA A 393 -7.51 15.14 25.10
C ALA A 393 -7.55 13.63 25.36
N ASN A 394 -8.50 13.16 26.17
CA ASN A 394 -8.53 11.76 26.59
C ASN A 394 -9.34 10.92 25.61
N VAL A 395 -8.64 10.18 24.75
CA VAL A 395 -9.23 9.16 23.87
C VAL A 395 -8.86 7.79 24.42
N GLU A 396 -9.79 7.13 25.09
CA GLU A 396 -9.59 5.80 25.66
C GLU A 396 -9.63 4.72 24.58
N GLY A 397 -8.85 3.65 24.75
CA GLY A 397 -8.77 2.55 23.78
C GLY A 397 -7.97 2.87 22.51
N TYR A 398 -7.61 4.14 22.27
CA TYR A 398 -6.67 4.47 21.20
C TYR A 398 -5.24 4.24 21.67
N PRO A 399 -4.43 3.39 21.02
CA PRO A 399 -3.04 3.16 21.39
C PRO A 399 -2.20 4.42 21.10
N LEU A 400 -2.21 5.38 22.03
CA LEU A 400 -1.44 6.64 21.97
C LEU A 400 0.07 6.40 21.82
N SER A 401 0.57 5.20 22.14
CA SER A 401 1.94 4.75 21.86
C SER A 401 2.31 4.87 20.37
N THR A 402 1.35 4.81 19.45
CA THR A 402 1.59 5.02 18.02
C THR A 402 1.81 6.49 17.64
N ILE A 403 1.34 7.45 18.44
CA ILE A 403 1.39 8.89 18.12
C ILE A 403 2.40 9.65 19.00
N ILE A 404 2.65 9.21 20.24
CA ILE A 404 3.58 9.85 21.19
C ILE A 404 5.04 9.43 20.92
N ASN A 405 5.37 8.91 19.74
CA ASN A 405 6.75 8.86 19.29
C ASN A 405 7.24 10.28 18.94
N LYS A 406 7.41 11.10 19.98
CA LYS A 406 8.03 12.44 20.01
C LYS A 406 9.48 12.46 19.50
N LYS A 407 9.98 11.36 18.95
CA LYS A 407 11.24 11.29 18.19
C LYS A 407 11.04 11.42 16.67
N GLN A 408 9.83 11.30 16.10
CA GLN A 408 9.67 11.36 14.64
C GLN A 408 9.69 12.77 14.02
N VAL A 409 9.52 13.83 14.81
CA VAL A 409 9.65 15.22 14.30
C VAL A 409 11.12 15.65 14.14
N ASN A 410 12.09 14.95 14.77
CA ASN A 410 13.53 15.12 14.49
C ASN A 410 14.13 13.98 13.62
N ILE A 411 13.34 12.96 13.27
CA ILE A 411 13.77 11.81 12.46
C ILE A 411 13.31 11.92 11.00
N MET A 412 12.45 12.89 10.63
CA MET A 412 12.23 13.21 9.21
C MET A 412 13.45 13.88 8.53
N ASN A 413 14.46 14.31 9.30
CA ASN A 413 15.77 14.71 8.77
C ASN A 413 16.91 13.72 9.10
N SER A 414 16.62 12.58 9.74
CA SER A 414 17.66 11.58 10.03
C SER A 414 17.15 10.13 10.05
N LYS A 415 17.36 9.45 8.92
CA LYS A 415 17.41 7.98 8.76
C LYS A 415 16.13 7.21 9.11
N LEU A 416 15.19 7.19 8.17
CA LEU A 416 14.39 5.99 7.91
C LEU A 416 15.30 4.92 7.30
N LYS A 417 15.75 3.97 8.13
CA LYS A 417 16.13 2.64 7.62
C LYS A 417 14.83 1.99 7.16
N ILE A 418 14.59 2.06 5.85
CA ILE A 418 13.61 1.23 5.16
C ILE A 418 13.95 -0.22 5.52
N ASN A 419 12.97 -0.94 6.05
CA ASN A 419 13.07 -2.40 6.23
C ASN A 419 13.03 -2.99 4.81
N ASN A 420 14.22 -3.17 4.22
CA ASN A 420 14.48 -3.59 2.85
C ASN A 420 14.19 -5.08 2.56
N ASP A 421 13.44 -5.77 3.43
CA ASP A 421 13.25 -7.21 3.31
C ASP A 421 12.06 -7.61 2.42
N LEU A 422 11.21 -6.66 1.99
CA LEU A 422 10.02 -6.94 1.17
C LEU A 422 10.17 -6.63 -0.33
N PHE A 423 11.21 -5.92 -0.74
CA PHE A 423 11.55 -5.73 -2.17
C PHE A 423 13.03 -6.05 -2.38
N LYS A 424 13.30 -7.19 -3.03
CA LYS A 424 14.68 -7.56 -3.40
C LYS A 424 15.08 -6.79 -4.64
N TRP A 425 15.75 -5.65 -4.43
CA TRP A 425 16.37 -4.90 -5.52
C TRP A 425 17.30 -5.81 -6.33
N PRO A 426 17.23 -5.75 -7.66
CA PRO A 426 17.95 -6.69 -8.51
C PRO A 426 19.46 -6.48 -8.33
N THR A 427 20.09 -7.49 -7.75
CA THR A 427 21.52 -7.57 -7.48
C THR A 427 22.32 -7.54 -8.78
N THR A 428 23.57 -7.06 -8.76
CA THR A 428 24.48 -7.35 -9.90
C THR A 428 24.96 -8.81 -9.91
N GLU A 429 24.63 -9.56 -8.85
CA GLU A 429 24.88 -10.99 -8.70
C GLU A 429 24.14 -11.81 -9.76
N ILE A 430 24.86 -12.74 -10.38
CA ILE A 430 24.24 -13.85 -11.09
C ILE A 430 23.88 -14.87 -10.02
N ILE A 431 22.59 -15.03 -9.71
CA ILE A 431 22.15 -16.19 -8.94
C ILE A 431 22.41 -17.41 -9.84
N GLN A 432 23.45 -18.19 -9.53
CA GLN A 432 23.77 -19.45 -10.20
C GLN A 432 22.75 -20.52 -9.83
N ASN A 433 21.47 -20.29 -10.14
CA ASN A 433 20.50 -21.35 -10.22
C ASN A 433 20.66 -21.97 -11.60
N ASN A 434 21.10 -23.23 -11.65
CA ASN A 434 21.39 -23.98 -12.86
C ASN A 434 20.21 -24.12 -13.85
N ASN A 435 19.05 -23.52 -13.59
CA ASN A 435 17.81 -23.66 -14.37
C ASN A 435 17.12 -22.33 -14.73
N LEU A 436 17.81 -21.20 -14.92
CA LEU A 436 17.17 -19.98 -15.45
C LEU A 436 17.83 -19.35 -16.69
N GLU A 437 17.20 -19.66 -17.83
CA GLU A 437 16.73 -18.72 -18.85
C GLU A 437 17.73 -17.95 -19.71
N SER A 438 17.84 -18.43 -20.95
CA SER A 438 17.99 -17.61 -22.15
C SER A 438 16.75 -16.73 -22.37
N THR A 439 16.60 -15.67 -21.58
CA THR A 439 15.66 -14.59 -21.87
C THR A 439 16.06 -13.94 -23.20
N ASN A 440 15.13 -13.90 -24.16
CA ASN A 440 15.21 -13.10 -25.37
C ASN A 440 15.24 -11.59 -25.00
N SER A 441 16.43 -11.10 -24.61
CA SER A 441 16.75 -9.70 -24.36
C SER A 441 17.03 -8.91 -25.64
N ASN A 442 16.50 -9.35 -26.79
CA ASN A 442 16.86 -8.78 -28.09
C ASN A 442 16.28 -7.38 -28.33
N ASP A 443 15.15 -7.00 -27.71
CA ASP A 443 14.58 -5.66 -27.91
C ASP A 443 15.32 -4.55 -27.15
N PHE A 444 15.88 -4.88 -25.98
CA PHE A 444 16.78 -3.96 -25.26
C PHE A 444 18.17 -3.86 -25.90
N LEU A 445 18.56 -4.87 -26.70
CA LEU A 445 19.83 -4.87 -27.45
C LEU A 445 19.76 -4.02 -28.73
N ASN A 446 18.57 -3.84 -29.30
CA ASN A 446 18.39 -3.08 -30.55
C ASN A 446 18.12 -1.59 -30.34
N THR A 447 17.72 -1.16 -29.14
CA THR A 447 17.48 0.26 -28.84
C THR A 447 18.69 0.90 -28.16
N THR A 448 19.24 1.95 -28.79
CA THR A 448 20.28 2.79 -28.17
C THR A 448 19.76 3.39 -26.87
N SER A 449 20.32 2.95 -25.73
CA SER A 449 19.94 3.50 -24.42
C SER A 449 20.03 5.03 -24.38
N GLU A 450 19.18 5.70 -23.61
CA GLU A 450 19.21 7.16 -23.46
C GLU A 450 20.57 7.67 -22.99
N LEU A 451 21.24 6.90 -22.13
CA LEU A 451 22.59 7.20 -21.69
C LEU A 451 23.60 7.15 -22.86
N ALA A 452 23.44 6.20 -23.77
CA ALA A 452 24.23 6.13 -25.00
C ALA A 452 23.90 7.29 -25.96
N LYS A 453 22.64 7.75 -26.04
CA LYS A 453 22.26 8.96 -26.81
C LYS A 453 22.97 10.22 -26.28
N LEU A 454 23.26 10.27 -24.98
CA LEU A 454 24.06 11.33 -24.36
C LEU A 454 25.58 11.16 -24.54
N GLY A 455 26.01 10.14 -25.29
CA GLY A 455 27.42 9.88 -25.62
C GLY A 455 28.14 8.96 -24.63
N TYR A 456 27.44 8.33 -23.69
CA TYR A 456 28.06 7.41 -22.75
C TYR A 456 28.36 6.07 -23.42
N ARG A 457 29.62 5.65 -23.38
CA ARG A 457 30.09 4.35 -23.86
C ARG A 457 31.39 3.97 -23.17
N ILE A 458 31.62 2.68 -22.97
CA ILE A 458 32.89 2.19 -22.40
C ILE A 458 34.03 2.32 -23.41
N THR A 459 33.82 1.83 -24.63
CA THR A 459 34.85 1.84 -25.67
C THR A 459 35.09 3.25 -26.21
N GLY A 460 36.35 3.67 -26.28
CA GLY A 460 36.75 4.95 -26.86
C GLY A 460 36.59 6.17 -25.96
N LEU A 461 36.14 6.00 -24.70
CA LEU A 461 36.12 7.06 -23.69
C LEU A 461 36.94 6.65 -22.47
N ASN A 462 37.80 7.56 -22.01
CA ASN A 462 38.47 7.40 -20.72
C ASN A 462 37.48 7.69 -19.57
N ARG A 463 37.86 7.31 -18.35
CA ARG A 463 37.03 7.50 -17.13
C ARG A 463 36.57 8.94 -16.94
N GLU A 464 37.41 9.92 -17.27
CA GLU A 464 37.07 11.34 -17.13
C GLU A 464 35.99 11.79 -18.12
N LYS A 465 36.12 11.41 -19.40
CA LYS A 465 35.11 11.72 -20.42
C LYS A 465 33.78 11.04 -20.11
N ARG A 466 33.80 9.76 -19.71
CA ARG A 466 32.57 9.06 -19.29
C ARG A 466 31.93 9.75 -18.10
N TRP A 467 32.74 10.15 -17.13
CA TRP A 467 32.27 10.88 -15.98
C TRP A 467 31.61 12.22 -16.35
N ASN A 468 32.18 12.99 -17.27
CA ASN A 468 31.58 14.24 -17.75
C ASN A 468 30.20 14.00 -18.39
N VAL A 469 30.04 12.92 -19.15
CA VAL A 469 28.73 12.51 -19.66
C VAL A 469 27.76 12.19 -18.51
N LEU A 470 28.20 11.42 -17.52
CA LEU A 470 27.37 11.08 -16.35
C LEU A 470 26.96 12.32 -15.54
N GLN A 471 27.85 13.30 -15.37
CA GLN A 471 27.51 14.57 -14.71
C GLN A 471 26.44 15.36 -15.46
N THR A 472 26.38 15.20 -16.79
CA THR A 472 25.35 15.83 -17.64
C THR A 472 24.06 15.00 -17.65
N ALA A 473 24.17 13.67 -17.58
CA ALA A 473 23.04 12.75 -17.61
C ALA A 473 22.24 12.76 -16.32
N VAL A 474 22.89 12.84 -15.15
CA VAL A 474 22.21 12.79 -13.84
C VAL A 474 21.14 13.90 -13.70
N PRO A 475 21.40 15.18 -14.03
CA PRO A 475 20.37 16.21 -13.99
C PRO A 475 19.24 16.03 -15.01
N LYS A 476 19.51 15.37 -16.15
CA LYS A 476 18.54 15.20 -17.25
C LYS A 476 17.62 14.00 -17.06
N LEU A 477 18.19 12.86 -16.66
CA LEU A 477 17.50 11.57 -16.59
C LEU A 477 17.19 11.15 -15.14
N GLY A 478 17.81 11.79 -14.15
CA GLY A 478 17.74 11.41 -12.75
C GLY A 478 18.77 10.34 -12.35
N LEU A 479 19.23 10.40 -11.10
CA LEU A 479 20.27 9.50 -10.58
C LEU A 479 19.83 8.02 -10.58
N LYS A 480 18.58 7.74 -10.18
CA LYS A 480 18.01 6.38 -10.14
C LYS A 480 18.07 5.72 -11.53
N ARG A 481 17.60 6.43 -12.56
CA ARG A 481 17.57 5.93 -13.94
C ARG A 481 18.96 5.68 -14.49
N VAL A 482 19.89 6.62 -14.31
CA VAL A 482 21.30 6.46 -14.74
C VAL A 482 21.94 5.25 -14.06
N ALA A 483 21.77 5.10 -12.74
CA ALA A 483 22.31 3.96 -12.00
C ALA A 483 21.70 2.63 -12.48
N ASN A 484 20.39 2.59 -12.73
CA ASN A 484 19.71 1.38 -13.21
C ASN A 484 20.17 0.97 -14.62
N ILE A 485 20.37 1.91 -15.54
CA ILE A 485 20.89 1.62 -16.90
C ILE A 485 22.29 1.00 -16.81
N ILE A 486 23.18 1.55 -15.97
CA ILE A 486 24.54 1.00 -15.83
C ILE A 486 24.51 -0.36 -15.15
N ALA A 487 23.73 -0.52 -14.06
CA ALA A 487 23.59 -1.80 -13.37
C ALA A 487 22.99 -2.89 -14.26
N TYR A 488 22.02 -2.54 -15.11
CA TYR A 488 21.46 -3.43 -16.13
C TYR A 488 22.55 -3.94 -17.08
N ASN A 489 23.40 -3.04 -17.61
CA ASN A 489 24.50 -3.43 -18.49
C ASN A 489 25.50 -4.38 -17.82
N VAL A 490 25.83 -4.16 -16.54
CA VAL A 490 26.67 -5.06 -15.75
C VAL A 490 26.06 -6.46 -15.70
N ARG A 491 24.78 -6.57 -15.31
CA ARG A 491 24.07 -7.85 -15.23
C ARG A 491 24.00 -8.54 -16.58
N LEU A 492 23.63 -7.81 -17.62
CA LEU A 492 23.49 -8.33 -18.98
C LEU A 492 24.80 -8.96 -19.45
N ARG A 493 25.95 -8.33 -19.19
CA ARG A 493 27.26 -8.88 -19.55
C ARG A 493 27.72 -10.00 -18.63
N LYS A 494 27.43 -9.92 -17.32
CA LYS A 494 27.70 -11.00 -16.37
C LYS A 494 26.92 -12.28 -16.76
N LYS A 495 25.64 -12.17 -17.16
CA LYS A 495 24.75 -13.30 -17.54
C LYS A 495 25.20 -14.08 -18.80
N GLN A 496 26.00 -13.48 -19.69
CA GLN A 496 26.50 -14.17 -20.89
C GLN A 496 27.41 -15.35 -20.53
N LYS A 497 27.48 -16.41 -21.36
CA LYS A 497 28.39 -17.55 -21.15
C LYS A 497 29.85 -17.08 -21.10
N ASN A 498 30.51 -17.26 -19.96
CA ASN A 498 31.83 -16.69 -19.63
C ASN A 498 31.88 -15.15 -19.75
N GLY A 499 30.73 -14.50 -19.61
CA GLY A 499 30.54 -13.08 -19.83
C GLY A 499 31.27 -12.22 -18.81
N ALA A 500 31.33 -12.66 -17.55
CA ALA A 500 32.12 -12.02 -16.50
C ALA A 500 33.62 -11.93 -16.87
N ILE A 501 34.18 -12.99 -17.47
CA ILE A 501 35.58 -13.03 -17.89
C ILE A 501 35.76 -12.21 -19.17
N LYS A 502 34.94 -12.48 -20.19
CA LYS A 502 35.03 -11.85 -21.52
C LYS A 502 34.81 -10.34 -21.50
N ASN A 503 33.89 -9.89 -20.66
CA ASN A 503 33.53 -8.47 -20.52
C ASN A 503 34.09 -7.86 -19.22
N SER A 504 35.08 -8.50 -18.58
CA SER A 504 35.66 -8.06 -17.30
C SER A 504 36.06 -6.59 -17.31
N TYR A 505 36.69 -6.12 -18.38
CA TYR A 505 37.04 -4.71 -18.56
C TYR A 505 35.80 -3.79 -18.51
N SER A 506 34.79 -4.06 -19.34
CA SER A 506 33.59 -3.22 -19.41
C SER A 506 32.78 -3.24 -18.11
N ILE A 507 32.70 -4.42 -17.48
CA ILE A 507 32.06 -4.61 -16.18
C ILE A 507 32.76 -3.75 -15.13
N GLY A 508 34.09 -3.85 -15.01
CA GLY A 508 34.86 -3.07 -14.04
C GLY A 508 34.74 -1.57 -14.26
N GLU A 509 34.68 -1.10 -15.51
CA GLU A 509 34.47 0.32 -15.81
C GLU A 509 33.05 0.80 -15.44
N TRP A 510 32.02 -0.02 -15.65
CA TRP A 510 30.65 0.29 -15.20
C TRP A 510 30.51 0.28 -13.68
N GLU A 511 31.11 -0.70 -13.00
CA GLU A 511 31.10 -0.80 -11.53
C GLU A 511 31.86 0.38 -10.91
N TYR A 512 32.97 0.81 -11.52
CA TYR A 512 33.68 2.04 -11.14
C TYR A 512 32.78 3.29 -11.28
N ASP A 513 32.10 3.43 -12.41
CA ASP A 513 31.23 4.57 -12.68
C ASP A 513 30.02 4.58 -11.71
N LEU A 514 29.45 3.42 -11.37
CA LEU A 514 28.43 3.26 -10.33
C LEU A 514 28.97 3.65 -8.94
N GLY A 515 30.15 3.16 -8.55
CA GLY A 515 30.77 3.53 -7.28
C GLY A 515 30.97 5.05 -7.16
N ARG A 516 31.38 5.70 -8.25
CA ARG A 516 31.57 7.15 -8.32
C ARG A 516 30.26 7.94 -8.27
N LEU A 517 29.22 7.49 -8.97
CA LEU A 517 27.87 8.07 -8.89
C LEU A 517 27.31 7.97 -7.46
N LYS A 518 27.49 6.82 -6.80
CA LYS A 518 27.09 6.60 -5.41
C LYS A 518 27.78 7.60 -4.50
N SER A 519 29.11 7.70 -4.59
CA SER A 519 29.90 8.60 -3.76
C SER A 519 29.51 10.06 -3.91
N LYS A 520 29.19 10.52 -5.13
CA LYS A 520 28.94 11.95 -5.39
C LYS A 520 27.48 12.39 -5.21
N TYR A 521 26.53 11.60 -5.68
CA TYR A 521 25.15 12.05 -5.85
C TYR A 521 24.16 11.36 -4.92
N TYR A 522 24.48 10.19 -4.39
CA TYR A 522 23.52 9.38 -3.66
C TYR A 522 23.32 9.85 -2.22
N LYS A 523 22.07 10.20 -1.89
CA LYS A 523 21.65 10.69 -0.56
C LYS A 523 20.76 9.69 0.20
N ASN A 524 20.78 8.41 -0.17
CA ASN A 524 19.86 7.37 0.33
C ASN A 524 18.38 7.60 -0.02
N GLU A 525 18.10 8.24 -1.17
CA GLU A 525 16.73 8.52 -1.65
C GLU A 525 16.05 7.31 -2.32
N PHE A 526 16.83 6.30 -2.71
CA PHE A 526 16.35 5.01 -3.25
C PHE A 526 17.35 3.91 -2.87
N VAL A 527 17.12 2.62 -3.14
CA VAL A 527 18.12 1.58 -2.83
C VAL A 527 19.17 1.52 -3.93
N TRP A 528 20.44 1.69 -3.57
CA TRP A 528 21.53 1.63 -4.53
C TRP A 528 21.75 0.19 -5.05
N PRO A 529 21.97 -0.01 -6.37
CA PRO A 529 22.32 -1.33 -6.91
C PRO A 529 23.54 -1.92 -6.18
N LYS A 530 23.42 -3.13 -5.64
CA LYS A 530 24.53 -3.78 -4.95
C LYS A 530 25.61 -4.13 -5.98
N LEU A 531 26.78 -3.54 -5.80
CA LEU A 531 28.02 -3.86 -6.49
C LEU A 531 28.71 -4.98 -5.70
N ASP A 532 29.26 -5.97 -6.39
CA ASP A 532 30.08 -7.01 -5.80
C ASP A 532 31.51 -6.51 -5.55
#